data_AF-A0A7S0MMR2-F1
#
_entry.id   AF-A0A7S0MMR2-F1
#
_cell.length_a   1.000
_cell.length_b   1.000
_cell.length_c   1.000
_cell.angle_alpha   90.00
_cell.angle_beta   90.00
_cell.angle_gamma   90.00
#
_symmetry.space_group_name_H-M   'P 1'
#
loop_
_entity.id
_entity.type
_entity.pdbx_description
1 polymer ?
#
loop_
_entity_poly.entity_id
_entity_poly.type
_entity_poly.pdbx_seq_one_letter_code
_entity_poly.pdbx_strand_id
1 'polypeptide(L)'
;MFGMDVDARDILEGLKGRDTEGGSEGWSYQKQKDSLEAFNMDILICDNVDAIFAKYRPGTFLPALCHVFMDTDAPLEVLESAARAITYFLEVHVDSTARKVVEVSGAVKAFCKALVIFPSNDNVDPDSARVSREIAEQAIKVLELLCRREAKSVFDADGLECLLTFVKANASSMHKDTLHSSLSVASMLCGRLQPEHPSLPSCIMSLTAFLEHKDTVIIDHALESLGLITDILKRSNADLGQLNVGGLIPGLLRLLSRALNEELENKEWEGHVRVARLLVRLCRGCEVLAKEMLLQGALEAVESVLSRCEAPDGVAAALRLVDTLVILVWQ
;
A
#
# COMPACT_ATOMS: atom_id res chain seq x y z
N MET A 1 9.83 -23.61 -31.75
CA MET A 1 11.01 -22.73 -31.72
C MET A 1 11.14 -22.26 -30.28
N PHE A 2 11.63 -23.13 -29.39
CA PHE A 2 11.68 -22.89 -27.95
C PHE A 2 13.13 -23.02 -27.49
N GLY A 3 13.60 -22.03 -26.73
CA GLY A 3 14.94 -21.98 -26.13
C GLY A 3 16.01 -21.44 -27.07
N MET A 4 15.95 -20.14 -27.39
CA MET A 4 17.22 -19.44 -27.57
C MET A 4 17.87 -19.45 -26.18
N ASP A 5 19.02 -20.10 -26.04
CA ASP A 5 19.82 -20.03 -24.83
C ASP A 5 20.33 -18.58 -24.71
N VAL A 6 19.56 -17.74 -24.02
CA VAL A 6 19.90 -16.32 -23.86
C VAL A 6 20.97 -16.20 -22.79
N ASP A 7 22.14 -15.68 -23.15
CA ASP A 7 23.22 -15.42 -22.19
C ASP A 7 22.80 -14.27 -21.26
N ALA A 8 22.94 -14.51 -19.95
CA ALA A 8 22.69 -13.48 -18.93
C ALA A 8 23.63 -12.27 -19.10
N ARG A 9 24.83 -12.45 -19.67
CA ARG A 9 25.74 -11.34 -19.97
C ARG A 9 25.18 -10.42 -21.04
N ASP A 10 24.64 -11.00 -22.11
CA ASP A 10 24.06 -10.25 -23.22
C ASP A 10 22.84 -9.45 -22.76
N ILE A 11 21.96 -10.06 -21.95
CA ILE A 11 20.84 -9.35 -21.32
C ILE A 11 21.36 -8.18 -20.46
N LEU A 12 22.34 -8.43 -19.59
CA LEU A 12 22.87 -7.41 -18.71
C LEU A 12 23.54 -6.25 -19.47
N GLU A 13 24.22 -6.53 -20.58
CA GLU A 13 24.75 -5.51 -21.47
C GLU A 13 23.66 -4.72 -22.18
N GLY A 14 22.60 -5.40 -22.63
CA GLY A 14 21.44 -4.75 -23.21
C GLY A 14 20.70 -3.84 -22.23
N LEU A 15 20.56 -4.22 -20.95
CA LEU A 15 20.00 -3.36 -19.91
C LEU A 15 20.79 -2.06 -19.72
N LYS A 16 22.11 -2.07 -19.94
CA LYS A 16 22.94 -0.85 -19.85
C LYS A 16 22.70 0.13 -21.00
N GLY A 17 21.89 -0.24 -22.01
CA GLY A 17 21.44 0.65 -23.07
C GLY A 17 22.52 1.12 -24.04
N ARG A 18 23.78 0.71 -23.88
CA ARG A 18 24.87 1.10 -24.78
C ARG A 18 24.84 0.27 -26.06
N ASP A 19 24.74 0.97 -27.17
CA ASP A 19 24.99 0.43 -28.50
C ASP A 19 26.44 0.71 -28.89
N THR A 20 27.15 -0.35 -29.28
CA THR A 20 28.53 -0.28 -29.77
C THR A 20 28.63 -0.73 -31.22
N GLU A 21 27.50 -1.11 -31.83
CA GLU A 21 27.47 -1.51 -33.23
C GLU A 21 27.57 -0.26 -34.13
N GLY A 22 28.61 -0.21 -34.98
CA GLY A 22 28.76 0.84 -36.01
C GLY A 22 29.65 2.03 -35.67
N GLY A 23 30.35 2.04 -34.53
CA GLY A 23 31.39 3.05 -34.24
C GLY A 23 30.90 4.41 -33.74
N SER A 24 29.61 4.58 -33.45
CA SER A 24 29.09 5.67 -32.60
C SER A 24 28.52 5.08 -31.32
N GLU A 25 29.00 5.51 -30.15
CA GLU A 25 28.36 5.18 -28.87
C GLU A 25 26.99 5.84 -28.82
N GLY A 26 25.93 5.05 -29.05
CA GLY A 26 24.53 5.49 -29.00
C GLY A 26 23.78 4.80 -27.86
N TRP A 27 22.78 5.47 -27.29
CA TRP A 27 21.85 4.84 -26.33
C TRP A 27 20.67 4.21 -27.08
N SER A 28 20.31 2.96 -26.78
CA SER A 28 19.25 2.21 -27.46
C SER A 28 18.21 1.61 -26.50
N TYR A 29 17.03 2.23 -26.46
CA TYR A 29 15.86 1.70 -25.75
C TYR A 29 15.31 0.42 -26.37
N GLN A 30 15.47 0.24 -27.68
CA GLN A 30 15.05 -1.00 -28.35
C GLN A 30 15.86 -2.18 -27.82
N LYS A 31 17.18 -2.03 -27.68
CA LYS A 31 18.05 -3.08 -27.13
C LYS A 31 17.69 -3.41 -25.67
N GLN A 32 17.34 -2.40 -24.88
CA GLN A 32 16.85 -2.60 -23.50
C GLN A 32 15.54 -3.38 -23.49
N LYS A 33 14.59 -3.00 -24.36
CA LYS A 33 13.30 -3.68 -24.51
C LYS A 33 13.48 -5.15 -24.86
N ASP A 34 14.25 -5.45 -25.90
CA ASP A 34 14.48 -6.82 -26.36
C ASP A 34 15.13 -7.68 -25.26
N SER A 35 16.07 -7.09 -24.50
CA SER A 35 16.74 -7.77 -23.39
C SER A 35 15.79 -8.05 -22.21
N LEU A 36 14.91 -7.10 -21.89
CA LEU A 36 13.90 -7.27 -20.84
C LEU A 36 12.83 -8.30 -21.25
N GLU A 37 12.40 -8.31 -22.50
CA GLU A 37 11.47 -9.31 -23.02
C GLU A 37 12.07 -10.71 -22.97
N ALA A 38 13.33 -10.86 -23.40
CA ALA A 38 14.06 -12.11 -23.31
C ALA A 38 14.20 -12.60 -21.86
N PHE A 39 14.59 -11.72 -20.94
CA PHE A 39 14.66 -12.02 -19.51
C PHE A 39 13.30 -12.46 -18.94
N ASN A 40 12.25 -11.71 -19.22
CA ASN A 40 10.91 -11.99 -18.69
C ASN A 40 10.33 -13.31 -19.24
N MET A 41 10.57 -13.62 -20.51
CA MET A 41 10.20 -14.92 -21.08
C MET A 41 10.96 -16.07 -20.43
N ASP A 42 12.26 -15.91 -20.17
CA ASP A 42 13.08 -16.95 -19.54
C ASP A 42 12.62 -17.24 -18.11
N ILE A 43 12.25 -16.21 -17.34
CA ILE A 43 11.65 -16.41 -16.00
C ILE A 43 10.31 -17.12 -16.08
N LEU A 44 9.42 -16.73 -17.01
CA LEU A 44 8.08 -17.30 -17.12
C LEU A 44 8.09 -18.79 -17.50
N ILE A 45 9.08 -19.21 -18.27
CA ILE A 45 9.20 -20.60 -18.75
C ILE A 45 10.01 -21.47 -17.77
N CYS A 46 10.80 -20.86 -16.88
CA CYS A 46 11.61 -21.59 -15.93
C CYS A 46 10.75 -22.28 -14.85
N ASP A 47 10.97 -23.57 -14.69
CA ASP A 47 10.34 -24.40 -13.66
C ASP A 47 11.14 -24.44 -12.34
N ASN A 48 12.39 -23.95 -12.37
CA ASN A 48 13.30 -23.97 -11.25
C ASN A 48 13.80 -22.57 -10.88
N VAL A 49 13.26 -22.07 -9.78
CA VAL A 49 13.59 -20.77 -9.19
C VAL A 49 15.09 -20.62 -8.85
N ASP A 50 15.74 -21.69 -8.36
CA ASP A 50 17.17 -21.66 -8.04
C ASP A 50 18.04 -21.50 -9.30
N ALA A 51 17.58 -22.05 -10.43
CA ALA A 51 18.26 -21.92 -11.72
C ALA A 51 18.22 -20.47 -12.23
N ILE A 52 17.09 -19.77 -12.05
CA ILE A 52 16.97 -18.33 -12.36
C ILE A 52 17.95 -17.51 -11.53
N PHE A 53 18.11 -17.78 -10.23
CA PHE A 53 19.03 -17.01 -9.39
C PHE A 53 20.51 -17.32 -9.67
N ALA A 54 20.80 -18.54 -10.12
CA ALA A 54 22.13 -18.91 -10.59
C ALA A 54 22.49 -18.21 -11.92
N LYS A 55 21.53 -18.15 -12.85
CA LYS A 55 21.67 -17.49 -14.16
C LYS A 55 21.69 -15.97 -14.04
N TYR A 56 20.68 -15.40 -13.40
CA TYR A 56 20.46 -13.97 -13.21
C TYR A 56 20.75 -13.55 -11.78
N ARG A 57 22.03 -13.34 -11.48
CA ARG A 57 22.44 -12.96 -10.11
C ARG A 57 21.78 -11.65 -9.69
N PRO A 58 20.95 -11.63 -8.62
CA PRO A 58 20.21 -10.42 -8.27
C PRO A 58 21.12 -9.26 -7.87
N GLY A 59 22.33 -9.54 -7.36
CA GLY A 59 23.31 -8.52 -7.02
C GLY A 59 23.83 -7.70 -8.20
N THR A 60 23.69 -8.22 -9.43
CA THR A 60 24.09 -7.53 -10.66
C THR A 60 22.88 -7.02 -11.42
N PHE A 61 21.81 -7.80 -11.47
CA PHE A 61 20.62 -7.49 -12.25
C PHE A 61 19.72 -6.44 -11.59
N LEU A 62 19.46 -6.53 -10.27
CA LEU A 62 18.59 -5.55 -9.60
C LEU A 62 19.10 -4.12 -9.71
N PRO A 63 20.41 -3.83 -9.51
CA PRO A 63 20.92 -2.47 -9.75
C PRO A 63 20.70 -2.00 -11.19
N ALA A 64 20.98 -2.84 -12.18
CA ALA A 64 20.78 -2.49 -13.59
C ALA A 64 19.31 -2.21 -13.90
N LEU A 65 18.39 -3.06 -13.44
CA LEU A 65 16.94 -2.88 -13.62
C LEU A 65 16.43 -1.61 -12.92
N CYS A 66 16.92 -1.32 -11.71
CA CYS A 66 16.58 -0.08 -11.01
C CYS A 66 17.05 1.15 -11.80
N HIS A 67 18.24 1.11 -12.40
CA HIS A 67 18.72 2.20 -13.25
C HIS A 67 17.86 2.40 -14.50
N VAL A 68 17.39 1.31 -15.13
CA VAL A 68 16.43 1.40 -16.24
C VAL A 68 15.12 2.04 -15.76
N PHE A 69 14.57 1.59 -14.62
CA PHE A 69 13.31 2.13 -14.11
C PHE A 69 13.40 3.60 -13.68
N MET A 70 14.58 4.05 -13.26
CA MET A 70 14.84 5.45 -12.89
C MET A 70 14.99 6.38 -14.09
N ASP A 71 15.16 5.86 -15.30
CA ASP A 71 15.30 6.65 -16.52
C ASP A 71 13.94 7.19 -16.97
N THR A 72 13.66 8.45 -16.64
CA THR A 72 12.38 9.09 -17.01
C THR A 72 12.22 9.34 -18.50
N ASP A 73 13.29 9.24 -19.29
CA ASP A 73 13.26 9.39 -20.74
C ASP A 73 12.97 8.05 -21.45
N ALA A 74 12.95 6.94 -20.70
CA ALA A 74 12.66 5.62 -21.25
C ALA A 74 11.19 5.46 -21.70
N PRO A 75 10.95 4.73 -22.80
CA PRO A 75 9.59 4.36 -23.21
C PRO A 75 8.84 3.61 -22.11
N LEU A 76 7.52 3.80 -22.05
CA LEU A 76 6.66 3.19 -21.03
C LEU A 76 6.80 1.66 -20.99
N GLU A 77 6.93 1.01 -22.15
CA GLU A 77 7.07 -0.45 -22.22
C GLU A 77 8.39 -0.93 -21.61
N VAL A 78 9.45 -0.13 -21.71
CA VAL A 78 10.75 -0.44 -21.08
C VAL A 78 10.63 -0.32 -19.56
N LEU A 79 9.97 0.72 -19.08
CA LEU A 79 9.74 0.95 -17.65
C LEU A 79 8.82 -0.13 -17.04
N GLU A 80 7.74 -0.50 -17.71
CA GLU A 80 6.85 -1.60 -17.31
C GLU A 80 7.64 -2.91 -17.19
N SER A 81 8.39 -3.26 -18.23
CA SER A 81 9.10 -4.53 -18.32
C SER A 81 10.23 -4.61 -17.28
N ALA A 82 10.88 -3.47 -16.97
CA ALA A 82 11.83 -3.36 -15.87
C ALA A 82 11.17 -3.49 -14.49
N ALA A 83 10.03 -2.83 -14.25
CA ALA A 83 9.30 -2.93 -12.98
C ALA A 83 8.84 -4.37 -12.72
N ARG A 84 8.27 -5.03 -13.72
CA ARG A 84 7.86 -6.44 -13.65
C ARG A 84 9.03 -7.38 -13.39
N ALA A 85 10.18 -7.16 -14.04
CA ALA A 85 11.40 -7.91 -13.78
C ALA A 85 11.88 -7.77 -12.32
N ILE A 86 11.80 -6.56 -11.76
CA ILE A 86 12.12 -6.30 -10.34
C ILE A 86 11.14 -7.02 -9.42
N THR A 87 9.83 -6.99 -9.73
CA THR A 87 8.80 -7.73 -9.00
C THR A 87 9.14 -9.22 -8.91
N TYR A 88 9.52 -9.87 -10.02
CA TYR A 88 9.89 -11.30 -10.00
C TYR A 88 11.02 -11.63 -9.02
N PHE A 89 12.08 -10.80 -8.98
CA PHE A 89 13.17 -10.99 -8.02
C PHE A 89 12.72 -10.83 -6.57
N LEU A 90 11.80 -9.90 -6.31
CA LEU A 90 11.29 -9.63 -4.97
C LEU A 90 10.29 -10.71 -4.52
N GLU A 91 9.44 -11.23 -5.41
CA GLU A 91 8.47 -12.28 -5.09
C GLU A 91 9.15 -13.60 -4.70
N VAL A 92 10.25 -13.93 -5.37
CA VAL A 92 10.99 -15.16 -5.12
C VAL A 92 11.73 -15.11 -3.77
N HIS A 93 12.54 -14.08 -3.53
CA HIS A 93 13.45 -14.03 -2.37
C HIS A 93 13.56 -12.63 -1.75
N VAL A 94 12.42 -12.04 -1.35
CA VAL A 94 12.32 -10.69 -0.76
C VAL A 94 13.39 -10.41 0.31
N ASP A 95 13.73 -11.39 1.14
CA ASP A 95 14.72 -11.28 2.22
C ASP A 95 16.12 -10.91 1.73
N SER A 96 16.49 -11.40 0.54
CA SER A 96 17.82 -11.21 -0.04
C SER A 96 17.87 -10.15 -1.16
N THR A 97 16.70 -9.80 -1.72
CA THR A 97 16.58 -8.91 -2.87
C THR A 97 16.11 -7.50 -2.49
N ALA A 98 15.29 -7.33 -1.45
CA ALA A 98 14.80 -6.01 -1.04
C ALA A 98 15.94 -5.04 -0.70
N ARG A 99 16.95 -5.50 0.06
CA ARG A 99 18.13 -4.69 0.41
C ARG A 99 18.88 -4.19 -0.83
N LYS A 100 19.01 -5.01 -1.87
CA LYS A 100 19.71 -4.64 -3.10
C LYS A 100 19.02 -3.51 -3.85
N VAL A 101 17.68 -3.46 -3.82
CA VAL A 101 16.91 -2.35 -4.40
C VAL A 101 17.11 -1.06 -3.60
N VAL A 102 17.07 -1.16 -2.26
CA VAL A 102 17.27 -0.01 -1.36
C VAL A 102 18.69 0.58 -1.45
N GLU A 103 19.71 -0.26 -1.67
CA GLU A 103 21.09 0.18 -1.85
C GLU A 103 21.31 1.01 -3.13
N VAL A 104 20.40 0.90 -4.11
CA VAL A 104 20.43 1.74 -5.31
C VAL A 104 19.84 3.11 -4.99
N SER A 105 20.72 4.12 -4.92
CA SER A 105 20.33 5.49 -4.61
C SER A 105 19.24 6.00 -5.55
N GLY A 106 18.12 6.44 -4.97
CA GLY A 106 16.97 6.98 -5.71
C GLY A 106 15.93 5.95 -6.16
N ALA A 107 16.22 4.64 -6.14
CA ALA A 107 15.32 3.63 -6.68
C ALA A 107 13.96 3.59 -5.97
N VAL A 108 13.95 3.58 -4.64
CA VAL A 108 12.70 3.58 -3.85
C VAL A 108 11.88 4.85 -4.13
N LYS A 109 12.54 6.00 -4.25
CA LYS A 109 11.89 7.27 -4.57
C LYS A 109 11.31 7.27 -5.99
N ALA A 110 11.94 6.59 -6.95
CA ALA A 110 11.40 6.43 -8.30
C ALA A 110 10.10 5.62 -8.29
N PHE A 111 10.02 4.51 -7.54
CA PHE A 111 8.77 3.76 -7.38
C PHE A 111 7.66 4.60 -6.73
N CYS A 112 8.00 5.40 -5.72
CA CYS A 112 7.01 6.31 -5.10
C CYS A 112 6.51 7.37 -6.11
N LYS A 113 7.41 7.96 -6.90
CA LYS A 113 7.07 8.95 -7.95
C LYS A 113 6.24 8.35 -9.07
N ALA A 114 6.45 7.08 -9.42
CA ALA A 114 5.66 6.39 -10.44
C ALA A 114 4.15 6.43 -10.14
N LEU A 115 3.76 6.38 -8.86
CA LEU A 115 2.37 6.49 -8.40
C LEU A 115 1.73 7.86 -8.67
N VAL A 116 2.52 8.89 -8.93
CA VAL A 116 2.04 10.26 -9.19
C VAL A 116 2.08 10.57 -10.69
N ILE A 117 3.11 10.11 -11.39
CA ILE A 117 3.38 10.46 -12.79
C ILE A 117 2.48 9.70 -13.75
N PHE A 118 2.39 8.38 -13.61
CA PHE A 118 1.74 7.53 -14.61
C PHE A 118 0.20 7.52 -14.55
N PRO A 119 -0.46 7.67 -13.39
CA PRO A 119 -1.93 7.66 -13.34
C PRO A 119 -2.60 8.94 -13.87
N SER A 120 -1.85 10.03 -14.08
CA SER A 120 -2.40 11.39 -14.24
C SER A 120 -2.65 11.83 -15.70
N ASN A 121 -2.59 10.92 -16.68
CA ASN A 121 -2.54 11.29 -18.09
C ASN A 121 -3.83 10.96 -18.86
N ASP A 122 -4.90 11.70 -18.56
CA ASP A 122 -6.21 11.60 -19.25
C ASP A 122 -6.18 12.04 -20.73
N ASN A 123 -5.11 12.70 -21.18
CA ASN A 123 -4.95 13.19 -22.55
C ASN A 123 -4.05 12.30 -23.43
N VAL A 124 -3.77 11.08 -22.97
CA VAL A 124 -2.87 10.15 -23.65
C VAL A 124 -3.66 9.07 -24.39
N ASP A 125 -3.09 8.58 -25.50
CA ASP A 125 -3.65 7.46 -26.27
C ASP A 125 -4.00 6.26 -25.35
N PRO A 126 -5.12 5.55 -25.58
CA PRO A 126 -5.59 4.49 -24.69
C PRO A 126 -4.56 3.40 -24.39
N ASP A 127 -3.69 3.05 -25.35
CA ASP A 127 -2.67 2.02 -25.14
C ASP A 127 -1.58 2.51 -24.17
N SER A 128 -1.15 3.77 -24.32
CA SER A 128 -0.18 4.38 -23.41
C SER A 128 -0.75 4.63 -22.01
N ALA A 129 -2.04 4.92 -21.89
CA ALA A 129 -2.73 5.02 -20.60
C ALA A 129 -2.80 3.66 -19.89
N ARG A 130 -3.00 2.56 -20.64
CA ARG A 130 -2.99 1.19 -20.11
C ARG A 130 -1.61 0.83 -19.56
N VAL A 131 -0.54 1.02 -20.33
CA VAL A 131 0.83 0.71 -19.88
C VAL A 131 1.21 1.56 -18.66
N SER A 132 0.81 2.84 -18.64
CA SER A 132 1.02 3.71 -17.48
C SER A 132 0.36 3.17 -16.21
N ARG A 133 -0.85 2.61 -16.31
CA ARG A 133 -1.52 1.95 -15.18
C ARG A 133 -0.78 0.70 -14.73
N GLU A 134 -0.33 -0.14 -15.67
CA GLU A 134 0.46 -1.35 -15.38
C GLU A 134 1.77 -0.99 -14.64
N ILE A 135 2.45 0.10 -15.03
CA ILE A 135 3.62 0.60 -14.31
C ILE A 135 3.28 0.97 -12.86
N ALA A 136 2.19 1.70 -12.64
CA ALA A 136 1.75 2.08 -11.29
C ALA A 136 1.41 0.84 -10.44
N GLU A 137 0.74 -0.16 -11.02
CA GLU A 137 0.42 -1.43 -10.36
C GLU A 137 1.69 -2.20 -9.97
N GLN A 138 2.66 -2.30 -10.88
CA GLN A 138 3.96 -2.91 -10.58
C GLN A 138 4.73 -2.13 -9.51
N ALA A 139 4.69 -0.79 -9.55
CA ALA A 139 5.31 0.03 -8.51
C ALA A 139 4.68 -0.22 -7.14
N ILE A 140 3.34 -0.33 -7.04
CA ILE A 140 2.66 -0.73 -5.81
C ILE A 140 3.14 -2.10 -5.35
N LYS A 141 3.25 -3.07 -6.25
CA LYS A 141 3.69 -4.42 -5.90
C LYS A 141 5.12 -4.45 -5.36
N VAL A 142 6.02 -3.72 -6.01
CA VAL A 142 7.40 -3.54 -5.54
C VAL A 142 7.41 -2.91 -4.15
N LEU A 143 6.66 -1.83 -3.93
CA LEU A 143 6.57 -1.16 -2.63
C LEU A 143 6.00 -2.08 -1.53
N GLU A 144 5.00 -2.91 -1.87
CA GLU A 144 4.42 -3.91 -0.96
C GLU A 144 5.47 -4.92 -0.51
N LEU A 145 6.23 -5.47 -1.47
CA LEU A 145 7.30 -6.43 -1.19
C LEU A 145 8.45 -5.78 -0.41
N LEU A 146 8.87 -4.57 -0.79
CA LEU A 146 9.88 -3.81 -0.03
C LEU A 146 9.43 -3.57 1.41
N CYS A 147 8.16 -3.24 1.64
CA CYS A 147 7.67 -2.97 2.99
C CYS A 147 7.76 -4.17 3.95
N ARG A 148 7.84 -5.40 3.44
CA ARG A 148 8.01 -6.62 4.27
C ARG A 148 9.35 -6.64 5.02
N ARG A 149 10.39 -5.98 4.50
CA ARG A 149 11.75 -5.96 5.08
C ARG A 149 12.33 -4.56 5.27
N GLU A 150 12.01 -3.66 4.35
CA GLU A 150 12.64 -2.35 4.17
C GLU A 150 11.61 -1.21 4.21
N ALA A 151 10.50 -1.36 4.96
CA ALA A 151 9.46 -0.32 5.05
C ALA A 151 9.97 1.02 5.58
N LYS A 152 11.10 1.06 6.32
CA LYS A 152 11.75 2.34 6.68
C LYS A 152 12.20 3.10 5.43
N SER A 153 12.88 2.42 4.53
CA SER A 153 13.39 3.00 3.28
C SER A 153 12.27 3.52 2.39
N VAL A 154 11.12 2.84 2.40
CA VAL A 154 9.91 3.30 1.70
C VAL A 154 9.30 4.52 2.37
N PHE A 155 9.23 4.54 3.71
CA PHE A 155 8.74 5.70 4.47
C PHE A 155 9.62 6.94 4.25
N ASP A 156 10.94 6.78 4.35
CA ASP A 156 11.93 7.86 4.16
C ASP A 156 11.95 8.41 2.72
N ALA A 157 11.34 7.70 1.76
CA ALA A 157 11.19 8.10 0.36
C ALA A 157 9.85 8.79 0.06
N ASP A 158 9.14 9.29 1.08
CA ASP A 158 7.82 9.92 0.99
C ASP A 158 6.71 8.94 0.53
N GLY A 159 6.94 7.63 0.66
CA GLY A 159 6.06 6.60 0.09
C GLY A 159 4.62 6.65 0.59
N LEU A 160 4.40 7.01 1.86
CA LEU A 160 3.06 7.12 2.42
C LEU A 160 2.24 8.23 1.75
N GLU A 161 2.86 9.38 1.48
CA GLU A 161 2.18 10.53 0.88
C GLU A 161 1.87 10.27 -0.60
N CYS A 162 2.83 9.74 -1.36
CA CYS A 162 2.63 9.34 -2.75
C CYS A 162 1.48 8.33 -2.88
N LEU A 163 1.46 7.33 -1.99
CA LEU A 163 0.47 6.27 -1.98
C LEU A 163 -0.93 6.76 -1.62
N LEU A 164 -1.09 7.54 -0.55
CA LEU A 164 -2.40 8.08 -0.17
C LEU A 164 -2.96 9.02 -1.25
N THR A 165 -2.10 9.81 -1.89
CA THR A 165 -2.48 10.66 -3.02
C THR A 165 -2.95 9.82 -4.20
N PHE A 166 -2.19 8.78 -4.56
CA PHE A 166 -2.52 7.86 -5.64
C PHE A 166 -3.87 7.17 -5.41
N VAL A 167 -4.07 6.57 -4.23
CA VAL A 167 -5.32 5.87 -3.91
C VAL A 167 -6.49 6.84 -3.91
N LYS A 168 -6.35 8.03 -3.30
CA LYS A 168 -7.42 9.04 -3.29
C LYS A 168 -7.86 9.45 -4.70
N ALA A 169 -6.93 9.54 -5.64
CA ALA A 169 -7.23 9.92 -7.01
C ALA A 169 -7.79 8.75 -7.86
N ASN A 170 -7.42 7.50 -7.55
CA ASN A 170 -7.64 6.37 -8.46
C ASN A 170 -8.50 5.22 -7.89
N ALA A 171 -8.87 5.24 -6.61
CA ALA A 171 -9.51 4.10 -5.93
C ALA A 171 -10.73 3.52 -6.67
N SER A 172 -11.54 4.35 -7.31
CA SER A 172 -12.73 3.92 -8.04
C SER A 172 -12.45 3.18 -9.35
N SER A 173 -11.26 3.37 -9.94
CA SER A 173 -10.85 2.78 -11.21
C SER A 173 -9.74 1.73 -11.08
N MET A 174 -9.19 1.55 -9.87
CA MET A 174 -8.15 0.57 -9.59
C MET A 174 -8.71 -0.85 -9.59
N HIS A 175 -7.88 -1.81 -10.01
CA HIS A 175 -8.16 -3.21 -9.74
C HIS A 175 -8.20 -3.48 -8.23
N LYS A 176 -9.09 -4.37 -7.81
CA LYS A 176 -9.35 -4.67 -6.38
C LYS A 176 -8.07 -5.08 -5.65
N ASP A 177 -7.28 -5.97 -6.24
CA ASP A 177 -6.02 -6.43 -5.64
C ASP A 177 -4.98 -5.32 -5.50
N THR A 178 -4.88 -4.42 -6.49
CA THR A 178 -3.97 -3.26 -6.42
C THR A 178 -4.37 -2.32 -5.30
N LEU A 179 -5.68 -2.11 -5.11
CA LEU A 179 -6.19 -1.29 -4.02
C LEU A 179 -5.90 -1.93 -2.65
N HIS A 180 -6.06 -3.25 -2.54
CA HIS A 180 -5.68 -4.00 -1.33
C HIS A 180 -4.18 -3.91 -1.03
N SER A 181 -3.31 -4.18 -2.01
CA SER A 181 -1.86 -4.02 -1.87
C SER A 181 -1.49 -2.58 -1.48
N SER A 182 -2.14 -1.58 -2.08
CA SER A 182 -1.91 -0.18 -1.74
C SER A 182 -2.25 0.12 -0.28
N LEU A 183 -3.39 -0.35 0.22
CA LEU A 183 -3.75 -0.11 1.63
C LEU A 183 -2.92 -0.92 2.61
N SER A 184 -2.48 -2.13 2.22
CA SER A 184 -1.52 -2.92 2.99
C SER A 184 -0.19 -2.16 3.17
N VAL A 185 0.33 -1.57 2.08
CA VAL A 185 1.53 -0.70 2.13
C VAL A 185 1.27 0.50 3.06
N ALA A 186 0.12 1.17 2.91
CA ALA A 186 -0.22 2.32 3.75
C ALA A 186 -0.26 1.94 5.24
N SER A 187 -0.86 0.80 5.60
CA SER A 187 -0.90 0.28 6.98
C SER A 187 0.50 0.06 7.56
N MET A 188 1.39 -0.60 6.80
CA MET A 188 2.78 -0.82 7.21
C MET A 188 3.57 0.49 7.40
N LEU A 189 3.29 1.51 6.59
CA LEU A 189 3.94 2.82 6.69
C LEU A 189 3.35 3.69 7.80
N CYS A 190 2.06 3.60 8.09
CA CYS A 190 1.41 4.32 9.20
C CYS A 190 2.05 3.98 10.55
N GLY A 191 2.51 2.74 10.74
CA GLY A 191 3.26 2.31 11.92
C GLY A 191 4.57 3.06 12.18
N ARG A 192 5.04 3.90 11.24
CA ARG A 192 6.28 4.69 11.35
C ARG A 192 6.04 6.19 11.52
N LEU A 193 4.79 6.64 11.44
CA LEU A 193 4.44 8.04 11.69
C LEU A 193 4.89 8.46 13.09
N GLN A 194 5.26 9.72 13.21
CA GLN A 194 5.43 10.41 14.49
C GLN A 194 4.26 11.37 14.69
N PRO A 195 3.89 11.69 15.94
CA PRO A 195 2.79 12.62 16.22
C PRO A 195 2.92 13.98 15.52
N GLU A 196 4.16 14.46 15.32
CA GLU A 196 4.46 15.75 14.72
C GLU A 196 4.61 15.69 13.20
N HIS A 197 4.42 14.51 12.59
CA HIS A 197 4.65 14.33 11.16
C HIS A 197 3.64 15.16 10.33
N PRO A 198 4.09 15.99 9.37
CA PRO A 198 3.21 16.90 8.62
C PRO A 198 2.05 16.20 7.89
N SER A 199 2.29 15.00 7.36
CA SER A 199 1.28 14.24 6.61
C SER A 199 0.27 13.50 7.51
N LEU A 200 0.43 13.53 8.84
CA LEU A 200 -0.44 12.80 9.78
C LEU A 200 -1.93 13.20 9.66
N PRO A 201 -2.32 14.49 9.64
CA PRO A 201 -3.74 14.86 9.51
C PRO A 201 -4.36 14.38 8.20
N SER A 202 -3.65 14.55 7.07
CA SER A 202 -4.11 14.09 5.76
C SER A 202 -4.24 12.56 5.72
N CYS A 203 -3.32 11.85 6.39
CA CYS A 203 -3.38 10.40 6.51
C CYS A 203 -4.62 9.95 7.28
N ILE A 204 -4.90 10.55 8.44
CA ILE A 204 -6.09 10.26 9.25
C ILE A 204 -7.37 10.52 8.43
N MET A 205 -7.44 11.64 7.69
CA MET A 205 -8.59 11.96 6.85
C MET A 205 -8.81 10.92 5.74
N SER A 206 -7.76 10.55 5.00
CA SER A 206 -7.85 9.54 3.94
C SER A 206 -8.27 8.17 4.49
N LEU A 207 -7.67 7.74 5.61
CA LEU A 207 -8.03 6.48 6.27
C LEU A 207 -9.48 6.48 6.78
N THR A 208 -9.94 7.60 7.34
CA THR A 208 -11.32 7.75 7.81
C THR A 208 -12.32 7.64 6.65
N ALA A 209 -12.00 8.19 5.49
CA ALA A 209 -12.86 8.08 4.30
C ALA A 209 -13.04 6.62 3.84
N PHE A 210 -12.01 5.77 3.98
CA PHE A 210 -12.12 4.34 3.61
C PHE A 210 -13.08 3.54 4.51
N LEU A 211 -13.48 4.05 5.67
CA LEU A 211 -14.49 3.40 6.51
C LEU A 211 -15.88 3.39 5.84
N GLU A 212 -16.11 4.25 4.85
CA GLU A 212 -17.36 4.30 4.07
C GLU A 212 -17.39 3.30 2.91
N HIS A 213 -16.29 2.60 2.66
CA HIS A 213 -16.21 1.60 1.59
C HIS A 213 -17.14 0.38 1.87
N LYS A 214 -17.41 -0.42 0.81
CA LYS A 214 -18.22 -1.66 0.91
C LYS A 214 -17.38 -2.92 1.06
N ASP A 215 -16.19 -2.90 0.45
CA ASP A 215 -15.20 -3.97 0.57
C ASP A 215 -14.60 -4.00 1.98
N THR A 216 -14.80 -5.12 2.67
CA THR A 216 -14.38 -5.31 4.05
C THR A 216 -12.87 -5.37 4.23
N VAL A 217 -12.11 -5.77 3.21
CA VAL A 217 -10.63 -5.80 3.27
C VAL A 217 -10.08 -4.38 3.33
N ILE A 218 -10.66 -3.46 2.56
CA ILE A 218 -10.31 -2.03 2.57
C ILE A 218 -10.59 -1.42 3.94
N ILE A 219 -11.76 -1.72 4.50
CA ILE A 219 -12.15 -1.25 5.83
C ILE A 219 -11.21 -1.80 6.90
N ASP A 220 -10.85 -3.09 6.84
CA ASP A 220 -9.95 -3.71 7.80
C ASP A 220 -8.55 -3.06 7.79
N HIS A 221 -7.98 -2.79 6.61
CA HIS A 221 -6.71 -2.06 6.51
C HIS A 221 -6.80 -0.64 7.07
N ALA A 222 -7.92 0.06 6.83
CA ALA A 222 -8.14 1.38 7.40
C ALA A 222 -8.21 1.34 8.93
N LEU A 223 -8.98 0.40 9.49
CA LEU A 223 -9.10 0.20 10.95
C LEU A 223 -7.78 -0.19 11.60
N GLU A 224 -6.98 -1.05 10.96
CA GLU A 224 -5.64 -1.42 11.41
C GLU A 224 -4.73 -0.19 11.46
N SER A 225 -4.68 0.58 10.37
CA SER A 225 -3.86 1.80 10.27
C SER A 225 -4.24 2.84 11.32
N LEU A 226 -5.54 3.09 11.50
CA LEU A 226 -6.07 4.02 12.52
C LEU A 226 -5.74 3.53 13.94
N GLY A 227 -5.80 2.21 14.16
CA GLY A 227 -5.37 1.58 15.41
C GLY A 227 -3.88 1.82 15.69
N LEU A 228 -3.01 1.62 14.70
CA LEU A 228 -1.57 1.87 14.82
C LEU A 228 -1.27 3.34 15.14
N ILE A 229 -1.94 4.28 14.47
CA ILE A 229 -1.80 5.72 14.75
C ILE A 229 -2.25 6.04 16.17
N THR A 230 -3.38 5.46 16.60
CA THR A 230 -3.87 5.62 17.99
C THR A 230 -2.83 5.15 19.01
N ASP A 231 -2.18 4.00 18.75
CA ASP A 231 -1.18 3.44 19.64
C ASP A 231 0.15 4.24 19.61
N ILE A 232 0.50 4.86 18.48
CA ILE A 232 1.64 5.80 18.37
C ILE A 232 1.37 7.04 19.23
N LEU A 233 0.24 7.71 19.02
CA LEU A 233 -0.10 8.92 19.76
C LEU A 233 -0.18 8.67 21.26
N LYS A 234 -0.77 7.54 21.67
CA LYS A 234 -0.80 7.12 23.09
C LYS A 234 0.58 6.93 23.69
N ARG A 235 1.46 6.17 23.01
CA ARG A 235 2.81 5.90 23.51
C ARG A 235 3.65 7.17 23.61
N SER A 236 3.42 8.12 22.73
CA SER A 236 4.10 9.42 22.73
C SER A 236 3.43 10.47 23.64
N ASN A 237 2.36 10.12 24.36
CA ASN A 237 1.56 11.06 25.17
C ASN A 237 1.12 12.31 24.37
N ALA A 238 0.83 12.12 23.07
CA ALA A 238 0.38 13.16 22.17
C ALA A 238 -1.15 13.32 22.23
N ASP A 239 -1.65 14.44 21.71
CA ASP A 239 -3.08 14.74 21.69
C ASP A 239 -3.84 13.79 20.75
N LEU A 240 -4.65 12.89 21.34
CA LEU A 240 -5.52 11.99 20.58
C LEU A 240 -6.69 12.71 19.92
N GLY A 241 -7.05 13.92 20.35
CA GLY A 241 -8.11 14.73 19.73
C GLY A 241 -7.88 14.93 18.23
N GLN A 242 -6.62 14.96 17.80
CA GLN A 242 -6.21 15.06 16.40
C GLN A 242 -6.74 13.92 15.51
N LEU A 243 -7.03 12.75 16.08
CA LEU A 243 -7.62 11.62 15.35
C LEU A 243 -9.02 11.94 14.81
N ASN A 244 -9.73 12.89 15.41
CA ASN A 244 -11.08 13.24 14.98
C ASN A 244 -11.13 14.34 13.92
N VAL A 245 -9.98 14.85 13.44
CA VAL A 245 -9.91 15.91 12.42
C VAL A 245 -10.68 15.54 11.14
N GLY A 246 -10.70 14.24 10.78
CA GLY A 246 -11.44 13.72 9.63
C GLY A 246 -12.86 13.23 9.94
N GLY A 247 -13.39 13.45 11.14
CA GLY A 247 -14.67 12.86 11.57
C GLY A 247 -14.57 11.35 11.83
N LEU A 248 -13.47 10.90 12.43
CA LEU A 248 -13.23 9.48 12.74
C LEU A 248 -14.32 8.91 13.64
N ILE A 249 -14.71 9.63 14.69
CA ILE A 249 -15.74 9.19 15.63
C ILE A 249 -17.07 8.90 14.92
N PRO A 250 -17.70 9.86 14.22
CA PRO A 250 -18.94 9.58 13.52
C PRO A 250 -18.76 8.54 12.40
N GLY A 251 -17.60 8.46 11.75
CA GLY A 251 -17.29 7.40 10.78
C GLY A 251 -17.31 5.99 11.39
N LEU A 252 -16.66 5.80 12.54
CA LEU A 252 -16.64 4.53 13.27
C LEU A 252 -18.03 4.14 13.79
N LEU A 253 -18.81 5.10 14.32
CA LEU A 253 -20.17 4.83 14.79
C LEU A 253 -21.10 4.40 13.64
N ARG A 254 -21.04 5.08 12.49
CA ARG A 254 -21.76 4.64 11.28
C ARG A 254 -21.34 3.24 10.86
N LEU A 255 -20.04 2.94 10.85
CA LEU A 255 -19.54 1.62 10.47
C LEU A 255 -20.00 0.53 11.46
N LEU A 256 -20.04 0.84 12.77
CA LEU A 256 -20.53 -0.07 13.79
C LEU A 256 -21.98 -0.49 13.54
N SER A 257 -22.83 0.46 13.16
CA SER A 257 -24.23 0.18 12.80
C SER A 257 -24.36 -0.55 11.46
N ARG A 258 -23.56 -0.17 10.44
CA ARG A 258 -23.59 -0.78 9.09
C ARG A 258 -23.12 -2.23 9.08
N ALA A 259 -22.14 -2.58 9.93
CA ALA A 259 -21.57 -3.92 10.00
C ALA A 259 -22.61 -5.03 10.27
N LEU A 260 -23.79 -4.68 10.78
CA LEU A 260 -24.87 -5.61 11.11
C LEU A 260 -26.08 -5.52 10.15
N ASN A 261 -26.02 -4.65 9.14
CA ASN A 261 -27.14 -4.38 8.22
C ASN A 261 -26.99 -5.04 6.84
N GLU A 262 -26.04 -5.98 6.68
CA GLU A 262 -25.72 -6.66 5.41
C GLU A 262 -25.33 -5.72 4.25
N GLU A 263 -24.96 -4.46 4.53
CA GLU A 263 -24.56 -3.47 3.51
C GLU A 263 -23.13 -3.69 2.96
N LEU A 264 -22.41 -4.66 3.51
CA LEU A 264 -21.01 -4.95 3.21
C LEU A 264 -20.88 -6.19 2.31
N GLU A 265 -19.82 -6.24 1.50
CA GLU A 265 -19.60 -7.33 0.55
C GLU A 265 -19.46 -8.70 1.22
N ASN A 266 -18.86 -8.74 2.42
CA ASN A 266 -18.73 -9.95 3.22
C ASN A 266 -19.70 -9.92 4.41
N LYS A 267 -20.76 -10.75 4.35
CA LYS A 267 -21.76 -10.86 5.41
C LYS A 267 -21.24 -11.51 6.69
N GLU A 268 -20.17 -12.28 6.61
CA GLU A 268 -19.51 -12.92 7.77
C GLU A 268 -18.46 -12.00 8.41
N TRP A 269 -18.37 -10.74 8.00
CA TRP A 269 -17.36 -9.83 8.49
C TRP A 269 -17.64 -9.39 9.95
N GLU A 270 -16.81 -9.87 10.87
CA GLU A 270 -16.89 -9.54 12.30
C GLU A 270 -16.21 -8.21 12.66
N GLY A 271 -16.24 -7.24 11.74
CA GLY A 271 -15.57 -5.94 11.93
C GLY A 271 -16.14 -5.09 13.06
N HIS A 272 -17.40 -5.32 13.45
CA HIS A 272 -18.05 -4.64 14.57
C HIS A 272 -17.26 -4.79 15.89
N VAL A 273 -16.61 -5.95 16.11
CA VAL A 273 -15.72 -6.18 17.27
C VAL A 273 -14.50 -5.25 17.22
N ARG A 274 -13.87 -5.11 16.05
CA ARG A 274 -12.68 -4.26 15.86
C ARG A 274 -13.02 -2.78 16.03
N VAL A 275 -14.15 -2.36 15.46
CA VAL A 275 -14.67 -0.99 15.59
C VAL A 275 -14.95 -0.65 17.05
N ALA A 276 -15.71 -1.50 17.77
CA ALA A 276 -15.99 -1.30 19.18
C ALA A 276 -14.71 -1.25 20.04
N ARG A 277 -13.72 -2.12 19.77
CA ARG A 277 -12.42 -2.09 20.46
C ARG A 277 -11.63 -0.82 20.17
N LEU A 278 -11.67 -0.29 18.94
CA LEU A 278 -11.04 0.99 18.61
C LEU A 278 -11.72 2.16 19.33
N LEU A 279 -13.06 2.21 19.33
CA LEU A 279 -13.83 3.20 20.08
C LEU A 279 -13.49 3.18 21.59
N VAL A 280 -13.45 1.99 22.22
CA VAL A 280 -13.02 1.84 23.62
C VAL A 280 -11.61 2.40 23.85
N ARG A 281 -10.67 2.11 22.94
CA ARG A 281 -9.28 2.61 23.04
C ARG A 281 -9.23 4.13 22.97
N LEU A 282 -10.02 4.74 22.06
CA LEU A 282 -10.09 6.20 21.90
C LEU A 282 -10.71 6.86 23.13
N CYS A 283 -11.84 6.35 23.64
CA CYS A 283 -12.47 6.85 24.88
C CYS A 283 -11.49 6.88 26.04
N ARG A 284 -10.84 5.75 26.33
CA ARG A 284 -9.90 5.64 27.45
C ARG A 284 -8.67 6.53 27.32
N GLY A 285 -8.34 6.92 26.10
CA GLY A 285 -7.19 7.78 25.85
C GLY A 285 -7.51 9.27 25.94
N CYS A 286 -8.77 9.67 25.75
CA CYS A 286 -9.13 11.08 25.62
C CYS A 286 -10.58 11.33 26.03
N GLU A 287 -10.77 12.09 27.11
CA GLU A 287 -12.10 12.49 27.60
C GLU A 287 -12.89 13.31 26.56
N VAL A 288 -12.20 14.16 25.79
CA VAL A 288 -12.83 14.96 24.72
C VAL A 288 -13.44 14.03 23.66
N LEU A 289 -12.72 12.99 23.24
CA LEU A 289 -13.25 12.00 22.29
C LEU A 289 -14.40 11.17 22.90
N ALA A 290 -14.35 10.87 24.21
CA ALA A 290 -15.44 10.17 24.89
C ALA A 290 -16.74 11.01 24.91
N LYS A 291 -16.63 12.32 25.20
CA LYS A 291 -17.76 13.25 25.12
C LYS A 291 -18.29 13.38 23.70
N GLU A 292 -17.39 13.50 22.71
CA GLU A 292 -17.76 13.54 21.30
C GLU A 292 -18.52 12.28 20.87
N MET A 293 -18.08 11.10 21.30
CA MET A 293 -18.81 9.85 21.01
C MET A 293 -20.24 9.87 21.52
N LEU A 294 -20.47 10.37 22.75
CA LEU A 294 -21.83 10.49 23.27
C LEU A 294 -22.67 11.46 22.44
N LEU A 295 -22.10 12.61 22.05
CA LEU A 295 -22.80 13.60 21.24
C LEU A 295 -23.13 13.09 19.83
N GLN A 296 -22.31 12.19 19.29
CA GLN A 296 -22.46 11.61 17.95
C GLN A 296 -23.30 10.32 17.92
N GLY A 297 -24.00 9.98 19.01
CA GLY A 297 -24.96 8.87 19.04
C GLY A 297 -24.34 7.49 19.28
N ALA A 298 -23.32 7.41 20.16
CA ALA A 298 -22.69 6.12 20.49
C ALA A 298 -23.64 5.12 21.16
N LEU A 299 -24.64 5.59 21.92
CA LEU A 299 -25.59 4.71 22.59
C LEU A 299 -26.52 4.02 21.60
N GLU A 300 -27.00 4.75 20.60
CA GLU A 300 -27.83 4.25 19.51
C GLU A 300 -27.06 3.24 18.65
N ALA A 301 -25.79 3.53 18.37
CA ALA A 301 -24.92 2.59 17.65
C ALA A 301 -24.72 1.29 18.43
N VAL A 302 -24.52 1.37 19.75
CA VAL A 302 -24.39 0.18 20.61
C VAL A 302 -25.71 -0.57 20.75
N GLU A 303 -26.84 0.10 20.92
CA GLU A 303 -28.16 -0.52 20.95
C GLU A 303 -28.44 -1.31 19.67
N SER A 304 -28.07 -0.76 18.52
CA SER A 304 -28.14 -1.47 17.23
C SER A 304 -27.29 -2.74 17.23
N VAL A 305 -26.13 -2.74 17.90
CA VAL A 305 -25.29 -3.95 18.04
C VAL A 305 -25.94 -4.97 18.95
N LEU A 306 -26.37 -4.56 20.15
CA LEU A 306 -26.96 -5.46 21.14
C LEU A 306 -28.27 -6.10 20.67
N SER A 307 -29.03 -5.41 19.81
CA SER A 307 -30.30 -5.92 19.28
C SER A 307 -30.15 -6.90 18.11
N ARG A 308 -29.01 -6.91 17.41
CA ARG A 308 -28.83 -7.65 16.14
C ARG A 308 -27.65 -8.62 16.14
N CYS A 309 -26.65 -8.42 17.00
CA CYS A 309 -25.45 -9.24 17.04
C CYS A 309 -25.69 -10.50 17.88
N GLU A 310 -25.61 -11.67 17.24
CA GLU A 310 -25.69 -12.97 17.93
C GLU A 310 -24.33 -13.45 18.45
N ALA A 311 -23.23 -12.87 17.95
CA ALA A 311 -21.88 -13.27 18.32
C ALA A 311 -21.51 -12.77 19.73
N PRO A 312 -21.05 -13.66 20.65
CA PRO A 312 -20.76 -13.28 22.03
C PRO A 312 -19.66 -12.24 22.14
N ASP A 313 -18.66 -12.30 21.26
CA ASP A 313 -17.54 -11.34 21.24
C ASP A 313 -17.99 -9.94 20.80
N GLY A 314 -18.97 -9.85 19.88
CA GLY A 314 -19.58 -8.60 19.44
C GLY A 314 -20.36 -7.93 20.56
N VAL A 315 -21.24 -8.69 21.22
CA VAL A 315 -21.99 -8.23 22.40
C VAL A 315 -21.05 -7.78 23.51
N ALA A 316 -20.03 -8.59 23.83
CA ALA A 316 -19.06 -8.25 24.86
C ALA A 316 -18.26 -6.98 24.52
N ALA A 317 -17.89 -6.76 23.25
CA ALA A 317 -17.19 -5.55 22.84
C ALA A 317 -18.09 -4.30 22.95
N ALA A 318 -19.37 -4.42 22.59
CA ALA A 318 -20.35 -3.34 22.72
C ALA A 318 -20.59 -2.95 24.19
N LEU A 319 -20.78 -3.95 25.07
CA LEU A 319 -20.95 -3.71 26.50
C LEU A 319 -19.72 -3.05 27.14
N ARG A 320 -18.50 -3.42 26.72
CA ARG A 320 -17.26 -2.74 27.18
C ARG A 320 -17.22 -1.28 26.75
N LEU A 321 -17.78 -0.93 25.61
CA LEU A 321 -17.90 0.46 25.16
C LEU A 321 -18.84 1.25 26.07
N VAL A 322 -20.01 0.70 26.39
CA VAL A 322 -20.96 1.32 27.34
C VAL A 322 -20.31 1.53 28.70
N ASP A 323 -19.72 0.47 29.27
CA ASP A 323 -19.03 0.53 30.56
C ASP A 323 -17.96 1.62 30.58
N THR A 324 -17.15 1.69 29.52
CA THR A 324 -16.10 2.72 29.39
C THR A 324 -16.68 4.13 29.30
N LEU A 325 -17.76 4.33 28.53
CA LEU A 325 -18.42 5.64 28.41
C LEU A 325 -19.02 6.07 29.74
N VAL A 326 -19.66 5.15 30.48
CA VAL A 326 -20.23 5.42 31.81
C VAL A 326 -19.15 5.79 32.82
N ILE A 327 -17.99 5.13 32.80
CA ILE A 327 -16.91 5.46 33.73
C ILE A 327 -16.33 6.85 33.44
N LEU A 328 -16.16 7.22 32.17
CA LEU A 328 -15.44 8.45 31.80
C LEU A 328 -16.29 9.71 31.82
N VAL A 329 -17.61 9.59 31.72
CA VAL A 329 -18.53 10.73 31.66
C VAL A 329 -18.99 11.16 33.06
N TRP A 330 -18.85 10.27 34.04
CA TRP A 330 -19.21 10.50 35.44
C TRP A 330 -17.99 10.65 36.37
N GLN A 331 -16.79 10.87 35.81
CA GLN A 331 -15.60 11.35 36.51
C GLN A 331 -15.46 12.87 36.37
#